data_AF-A0A7C6DR72-F1
#
_entry.id   AF-A0A7C6DR72-F1
#
_cell.length_a   1.000
_cell.length_b   1.000
_cell.length_c   1.000
_cell.angle_alpha   90.00
_cell.angle_beta   90.00
_cell.angle_gamma   90.00
#
_symmetry.space_group_name_H-M   'P 1'
#
loop_
_entity.id
_entity.type
_entity.pdbx_description
1 polymer ?
#
loop_
_entity_poly.entity_id
_entity_poly.type
_entity_poly.pdbx_seq_one_letter_code
_entity_poly.pdbx_strand_id
1 'polypeptide(L)'
;MLSPFTFGETLSRYAASPARPLRFEADPLAYYEGELLACLRQHATRLRRIRALAVFARTAAICASLWVAGDTFAWAGFGGVAPSLYLLATIAAILGTGLALVQRVTIDEAARVVDRALGLRAQLGTSVECLRRGTESLVERAQIRRATRLAVALTPAVATPVRAPVGDLRALAAAGIVWTVVMSLTSLGVKAPDPASFWVPPVEAEAGGRVLDAETASEAVYGQPVADDNSPLAAVRRLLGQDDQTTARELSAAEYAAALAQSEREIAQKAAESARQEAALGELGAALADLGVSREVADRMARGDYQSAAEELRSLLQESGNLSPEARTALADSLARAARQLEQLDPDLAQRTDSAARALRSEEGLSDADAMALAEALGQRAGQLASRSDLGQNLDRARASEQGDSDGKGNRLAGSGD
;
A
#
# COMPACT_ATOMS: atom_id res chain seq x y z
N MET A 1 -55.84 15.11 -11.86
CA MET A 1 -55.00 13.96 -11.49
C MET A 1 -54.29 14.30 -10.20
N LEU A 2 -54.73 13.69 -9.10
CA LEU A 2 -54.32 13.98 -7.73
C LEU A 2 -52.93 13.37 -7.45
N SER A 3 -51.98 14.18 -7.00
CA SER A 3 -50.63 13.76 -6.59
C SER A 3 -50.70 12.98 -5.26
N PRO A 4 -50.31 11.69 -5.20
CA PRO A 4 -50.60 10.86 -4.02
C PRO A 4 -49.54 10.92 -2.90
N PHE A 5 -48.80 12.03 -2.75
CA PHE A 5 -47.69 12.10 -1.77
C PHE A 5 -47.56 13.45 -1.08
N THR A 6 -48.56 13.86 -0.31
CA THR A 6 -48.40 14.94 0.68
C THR A 6 -47.73 14.38 1.95
N PHE A 7 -46.40 14.24 1.91
CA PHE A 7 -45.53 13.79 3.03
C PHE A 7 -45.18 14.91 4.04
N GLY A 8 -46.01 15.95 4.19
CA GLY A 8 -45.67 17.09 5.06
C GLY A 8 -45.37 16.69 6.51
N GLU A 9 -46.20 15.82 7.09
CA GLU A 9 -46.04 15.37 8.47
C GLU A 9 -44.86 14.42 8.68
N THR A 10 -44.54 13.58 7.69
CA THR A 10 -43.49 12.56 7.79
C THR A 10 -42.11 13.10 7.44
N LEU A 11 -42.01 14.10 6.55
CA LEU A 11 -40.76 14.82 6.26
C LEU A 11 -40.19 15.50 7.51
N SER A 12 -41.05 16.03 8.40
CA SER A 12 -40.62 16.63 9.67
C SER A 12 -39.82 15.65 10.54
N ARG A 13 -40.25 14.37 10.64
CA ARG A 13 -39.55 13.33 11.41
C ARG A 13 -38.25 12.86 10.76
N TYR A 14 -38.15 12.90 9.43
CA TYR A 14 -36.99 12.36 8.71
C TYR A 14 -35.95 13.40 8.30
N ALA A 15 -36.28 14.69 8.29
CA ALA A 15 -35.36 15.75 7.85
C ALA A 15 -35.05 16.80 8.93
N ALA A 16 -35.76 16.82 10.07
CA ALA A 16 -35.36 17.65 11.20
C ALA A 16 -34.12 17.06 11.88
N SER A 17 -32.96 17.66 11.62
CA SER A 17 -31.89 17.63 12.62
C SER A 17 -32.45 18.24 13.91
N PRO A 18 -32.18 17.68 15.10
CA PRO A 18 -32.61 18.30 16.36
C PRO A 18 -32.08 19.74 16.52
N ALA A 19 -30.99 20.09 15.81
CA ALA A 19 -30.43 21.43 15.78
C ALA A 19 -31.19 22.42 14.88
N ARG A 20 -32.06 21.97 13.96
CA ARG A 20 -32.77 22.84 13.02
C ARG A 20 -34.12 22.20 12.62
N PRO A 21 -35.18 22.38 13.42
CA PRO A 21 -36.50 21.89 13.04
C PRO A 21 -36.98 22.60 11.77
N LEU A 22 -37.37 21.82 10.76
CA LEU A 22 -37.95 22.36 9.53
C LEU A 22 -39.29 23.02 9.88
N ARG A 23 -39.32 24.36 9.89
CA ARG A 23 -40.56 25.12 9.94
C ARG A 23 -41.08 25.21 8.51
N PHE A 24 -42.15 24.48 8.21
CA PHE A 24 -42.90 24.60 6.96
C PHE A 24 -43.76 25.87 6.92
N GLU A 25 -43.23 27.00 7.41
CA GLU A 25 -43.79 28.30 7.04
C GLU A 25 -43.57 28.53 5.55
N ALA A 26 -44.35 29.43 4.95
CA ALA A 26 -44.63 29.58 3.52
C ALA A 26 -43.42 29.83 2.57
N ASP A 27 -42.18 29.60 3.01
CA ASP A 27 -41.00 29.63 2.15
C ASP A 27 -40.93 28.37 1.27
N PRO A 28 -41.20 28.48 -0.04
CA PRO A 28 -41.11 27.35 -0.96
C PRO A 28 -39.71 26.74 -1.02
N LEU A 29 -38.66 27.42 -0.51
CA LEU A 29 -37.31 26.87 -0.47
C LEU A 29 -37.17 25.74 0.54
N ALA A 30 -37.74 25.89 1.74
CA ALA A 30 -37.67 24.87 2.80
C ALA A 30 -38.18 23.49 2.33
N TYR A 31 -39.13 23.49 1.40
CA TYR A 31 -39.60 22.28 0.72
C TYR A 31 -38.50 21.59 -0.10
N TYR A 32 -37.81 22.34 -0.98
CA TYR A 32 -36.74 21.78 -1.82
C TYR A 32 -35.53 21.31 -1.00
N GLU A 33 -35.21 21.98 0.11
CA GLU A 33 -34.14 21.55 1.02
C GLU A 33 -34.48 20.21 1.68
N GLY A 34 -35.69 20.12 2.24
CA GLY A 34 -36.17 18.89 2.89
C GLY A 34 -36.23 17.71 1.92
N GLU A 35 -36.72 17.95 0.70
CA GLU A 35 -36.81 16.92 -0.34
C GLU A 35 -35.43 16.44 -0.82
N LEU A 36 -34.49 17.35 -1.04
CA LEU A 36 -33.11 17.00 -1.42
C LEU A 36 -32.42 16.19 -0.32
N LEU A 37 -32.52 16.64 0.94
CA LEU A 37 -31.94 15.93 2.08
C LEU A 37 -32.57 14.56 2.30
N ALA A 38 -33.89 14.42 2.11
CA ALA A 38 -34.59 13.14 2.20
C ALA A 38 -34.09 12.16 1.13
N CYS A 39 -33.98 12.60 -0.14
CA CYS A 39 -33.45 11.78 -1.23
C CYS A 39 -32.00 11.33 -0.94
N LEU A 40 -31.13 12.27 -0.55
CA LEU A 40 -29.74 11.95 -0.23
C LEU A 40 -29.59 11.05 0.99
N ARG A 41 -30.47 11.17 2.00
CA ARG A 41 -30.50 10.26 3.16
C ARG A 41 -30.85 8.83 2.75
N GLN A 42 -31.75 8.65 1.79
CA GLN A 42 -32.04 7.34 1.21
C GLN A 42 -30.79 6.75 0.52
N HIS A 43 -30.06 7.56 -0.26
CA HIS A 43 -28.79 7.12 -0.86
C HIS A 43 -27.70 6.82 0.19
N ALA A 44 -27.59 7.63 1.23
CA ALA A 44 -26.62 7.44 2.32
C ALA A 44 -26.88 6.13 3.07
N THR A 45 -28.13 5.83 3.40
CA THR A 45 -28.50 4.55 4.06
C THR A 45 -28.21 3.34 3.19
N ARG A 46 -28.47 3.41 1.88
CA ARG A 46 -28.10 2.35 0.94
C ARG A 46 -26.59 2.19 0.84
N LEU A 47 -25.84 3.28 0.70
CA LEU A 47 -24.38 3.24 0.63
C LEU A 47 -23.77 2.65 1.91
N ARG A 48 -24.33 2.99 3.08
CA ARG A 48 -23.96 2.39 4.36
C ARG A 48 -24.17 0.88 4.36
N ARG A 49 -25.32 0.39 3.87
CA ARG A 49 -25.59 -1.07 3.76
C ARG A 49 -24.62 -1.76 2.82
N ILE A 50 -24.30 -1.16 1.67
CA ILE A 50 -23.33 -1.72 0.71
C ILE A 50 -21.93 -1.80 1.33
N ARG A 51 -21.47 -0.73 2.00
CA ARG A 51 -20.17 -0.72 2.67
C ARG A 51 -20.12 -1.70 3.84
N ALA A 52 -21.16 -1.74 4.67
CA ALA A 52 -21.27 -2.71 5.76
C ALA A 52 -21.24 -4.15 5.24
N LEU A 53 -21.95 -4.45 4.14
CA LEU A 53 -21.91 -5.77 3.50
C LEU A 53 -20.51 -6.11 2.97
N ALA A 54 -19.80 -5.14 2.37
CA ALA A 54 -18.44 -5.35 1.88
C ALA A 54 -17.45 -5.61 3.04
N VAL A 55 -17.53 -4.83 4.11
CA VAL A 55 -16.73 -5.06 5.33
C VAL A 55 -17.05 -6.43 5.93
N PHE A 56 -18.34 -6.78 6.05
CA PHE A 56 -18.75 -8.08 6.58
C PHE A 56 -18.23 -9.24 5.72
N ALA A 57 -18.33 -9.15 4.39
CA ALA A 57 -17.80 -10.17 3.48
C ALA A 57 -16.28 -10.34 3.64
N ARG A 58 -15.54 -9.23 3.73
CA ARG A 58 -14.08 -9.26 3.93
C ARG A 58 -13.69 -9.83 5.29
N THR A 59 -14.39 -9.44 6.35
CA THR A 59 -14.20 -10.00 7.69
C THR A 59 -14.51 -11.49 7.71
N ALA A 60 -15.59 -11.93 7.08
CA ALA A 60 -15.94 -13.34 6.96
C ALA A 60 -14.86 -14.12 6.21
N ALA A 61 -14.29 -13.57 5.13
CA ALA A 61 -13.20 -14.20 4.39
C ALA A 61 -11.95 -14.39 5.25
N ILE A 62 -11.56 -13.37 6.02
CA ILE A 62 -10.42 -13.43 6.95
C ILE A 62 -10.68 -14.47 8.05
N CYS A 63 -11.85 -14.43 8.67
CA CYS A 63 -12.20 -15.38 9.73
C CYS A 63 -12.21 -16.81 9.20
N ALA A 64 -12.80 -17.05 8.04
CA ALA A 64 -12.79 -18.36 7.39
C ALA A 64 -11.37 -18.83 7.12
N SER A 65 -10.50 -17.97 6.57
CA SER A 65 -9.10 -18.32 6.30
C SER A 65 -8.33 -18.69 7.57
N LEU A 66 -8.50 -17.93 8.66
CA LEU A 66 -7.90 -18.22 9.95
C LEU A 66 -8.42 -19.52 10.57
N TRP A 67 -9.71 -19.78 10.42
CA TRP A 67 -10.34 -21.00 10.93
C TRP A 67 -9.83 -22.24 10.19
N VAL A 68 -9.76 -22.17 8.85
CA VAL A 68 -9.19 -23.23 8.00
C VAL A 68 -7.71 -23.44 8.30
N ALA A 69 -6.94 -22.36 8.52
CA ALA A 69 -5.56 -22.49 8.97
C ALA A 69 -5.49 -23.21 10.32
N GLY A 70 -6.33 -22.85 11.29
CA GLY A 70 -6.44 -23.52 12.59
C GLY A 70 -6.66 -25.03 12.46
N ASP A 71 -7.65 -25.44 11.66
CA ASP A 71 -7.93 -26.86 11.40
C ASP A 71 -6.75 -27.56 10.72
N THR A 72 -6.09 -26.89 9.77
CA THR A 72 -4.94 -27.43 9.05
C THR A 72 -3.74 -27.63 9.98
N PHE A 73 -3.45 -26.67 10.86
CA PHE A 73 -2.38 -26.78 11.86
C PHE A 73 -2.69 -27.84 12.92
N ALA A 74 -3.94 -27.94 13.36
CA ALA A 74 -4.36 -28.99 14.28
C ALA A 74 -4.19 -30.39 13.66
N TRP A 75 -4.60 -30.56 12.39
CA TRP A 75 -4.39 -31.80 11.64
C TRP A 75 -2.91 -32.12 11.43
N ALA A 76 -2.06 -31.11 11.25
CA ALA A 76 -0.61 -31.24 11.11
C ALA A 76 0.15 -31.48 12.43
N GLY A 77 -0.55 -31.67 13.55
CA GLY A 77 0.08 -31.95 14.85
C GLY A 77 0.53 -30.71 15.63
N PHE A 78 0.29 -29.50 15.13
CA PHE A 78 0.59 -28.23 15.82
C PHE A 78 -0.57 -27.80 16.73
N GLY A 79 -1.03 -28.71 17.60
CA GLY A 79 -2.20 -28.49 18.45
C GLY A 79 -2.13 -27.25 19.35
N GLY A 80 -0.92 -26.78 19.68
CA GLY A 80 -0.72 -25.55 20.47
C GLY A 80 -1.06 -24.25 19.73
N VAL A 81 -1.00 -24.23 18.40
CA VAL A 81 -1.19 -23.01 17.58
C VAL A 81 -2.67 -22.80 17.22
N ALA A 82 -3.44 -23.89 17.08
CA ALA A 82 -4.84 -23.83 16.66
C ALA A 82 -5.73 -22.95 17.57
N PRO A 83 -5.66 -23.04 18.92
CA PRO A 83 -6.45 -22.17 19.80
C PRO A 83 -6.18 -20.67 19.58
N SER A 84 -4.93 -20.30 19.31
CA SER A 84 -4.54 -18.90 19.03
C SER A 84 -5.15 -18.40 17.72
N LEU A 85 -5.21 -19.25 16.68
CA LEU A 85 -5.83 -18.89 15.41
C LEU A 85 -7.35 -18.72 15.53
N TYR A 86 -8.03 -19.57 16.29
CA TYR A 86 -9.47 -19.42 16.56
C TYR A 86 -9.78 -18.16 17.38
N LEU A 87 -8.93 -17.84 18.37
CA LEU A 87 -9.04 -16.61 19.13
C LEU A 87 -8.87 -15.39 18.22
N LEU A 88 -7.86 -15.40 17.33
CA LEU A 88 -7.63 -14.32 16.37
C LEU A 88 -8.81 -14.15 15.40
N ALA A 89 -9.38 -15.25 14.90
CA ALA A 89 -10.58 -15.22 14.07
C ALA A 89 -11.77 -14.59 14.81
N THR A 90 -11.94 -14.91 16.10
CA THR A 90 -13.01 -14.33 16.94
C THR A 90 -12.81 -12.83 17.14
N ILE A 91 -11.59 -12.39 17.44
CA ILE A 91 -11.25 -10.96 17.58
C ILE A 91 -11.50 -10.23 16.26
N ALA A 92 -11.08 -10.80 15.13
CA ALA A 92 -11.31 -10.24 13.80
C ALA A 92 -12.82 -10.11 13.49
N ALA A 93 -13.63 -11.10 13.86
CA ALA A 93 -15.09 -11.06 13.70
C ALA A 93 -15.73 -9.93 14.51
N ILE A 94 -15.32 -9.76 15.78
CA ILE A 94 -15.82 -8.70 16.66
C ILE A 94 -15.44 -7.32 16.10
N LEU A 95 -14.17 -7.12 15.76
CA LEU A 95 -13.67 -5.84 15.22
C LEU A 95 -14.33 -5.51 13.88
N GLY A 96 -14.43 -6.48 12.97
CA GLY A 96 -15.06 -6.27 11.66
C GLY A 96 -16.54 -5.95 11.77
N THR A 97 -17.26 -6.63 12.66
CA THR A 97 -18.67 -6.32 12.95
C THR A 97 -18.81 -4.94 13.57
N GLY A 98 -17.97 -4.59 14.54
CA GLY A 98 -17.93 -3.26 15.16
C GLY A 98 -17.69 -2.17 14.11
N LEU A 99 -16.72 -2.36 13.22
CA LEU A 99 -16.41 -1.43 12.14
C LEU A 99 -17.59 -1.28 11.15
N ALA A 100 -18.23 -2.38 10.77
CA ALA A 100 -19.41 -2.36 9.90
C ALA A 100 -20.60 -1.59 10.52
N LEU A 101 -20.77 -1.68 11.85
CA LEU A 101 -21.81 -0.96 12.58
C LEU A 101 -21.49 0.53 12.76
N VAL A 102 -20.23 0.87 13.03
CA VAL A 102 -19.77 2.25 13.31
C VAL A 102 -19.61 3.08 12.04
N GLN A 103 -19.48 2.46 10.86
CA GLN A 103 -19.40 3.21 9.60
C GLN A 103 -20.63 4.11 9.38
N ARG A 104 -20.41 5.42 9.56
CA ARG A 104 -21.36 6.49 9.26
C ARG A 104 -21.04 7.05 7.88
N VAL A 105 -22.03 7.03 6.99
CA VAL A 105 -21.97 7.70 5.70
C VAL A 105 -22.64 9.06 5.86
N THR A 106 -21.90 10.13 5.61
CA THR A 106 -22.44 11.49 5.68
C THR A 106 -23.24 11.83 4.42
N ILE A 107 -24.13 12.82 4.53
CA ILE A 107 -24.93 13.29 3.39
C ILE A 107 -24.03 13.88 2.29
N ASP A 108 -22.97 14.60 2.68
CA ASP A 108 -21.95 15.15 1.77
C ASP A 108 -21.27 14.04 0.95
N GLU A 109 -20.90 12.94 1.61
CA GLU A 109 -20.26 11.81 0.95
C GLU A 109 -21.22 11.11 -0.01
N ALA A 110 -22.47 10.90 0.40
CA ALA A 110 -23.50 10.33 -0.46
C ALA A 110 -23.70 11.18 -1.73
N ALA A 111 -23.79 12.52 -1.59
CA ALA A 111 -23.91 13.43 -2.73
C ALA A 111 -22.72 13.31 -3.69
N ARG A 112 -21.48 13.31 -3.18
CA ARG A 112 -20.27 13.15 -4.01
C ARG A 112 -20.17 11.80 -4.71
N VAL A 113 -20.65 10.72 -4.07
CA VAL A 113 -20.69 9.39 -4.69
C VAL A 113 -21.70 9.36 -5.83
N VAL A 114 -22.90 9.92 -5.61
CA VAL A 114 -23.94 10.02 -6.65
C VAL A 114 -23.48 10.90 -7.82
N ASP A 115 -22.84 12.04 -7.53
CA ASP A 115 -22.29 12.92 -8.56
C ASP A 115 -21.25 12.21 -9.45
N ARG A 116 -20.33 11.43 -8.84
CA ARG A 116 -19.33 10.66 -9.58
C ARG A 116 -19.94 9.52 -10.39
N ALA A 117 -20.91 8.81 -9.81
CA ALA A 117 -21.55 7.67 -10.49
C ALA A 117 -22.32 8.09 -11.75
N LEU A 118 -22.84 9.32 -11.76
CA LEU A 118 -23.71 9.84 -12.83
C LEU A 118 -23.06 10.96 -13.65
N GLY A 119 -21.82 11.33 -13.35
CA GLY A 119 -21.09 12.39 -14.06
C GLY A 119 -21.67 13.81 -13.86
N LEU A 120 -22.34 14.09 -12.74
CA LEU A 120 -23.06 15.35 -12.49
C LEU A 120 -22.14 16.55 -12.17
N ARG A 121 -20.82 16.45 -12.35
CA ARG A 121 -19.83 17.53 -12.11
C ARG A 121 -20.01 18.25 -10.75
N ALA A 122 -20.18 17.47 -9.67
CA ALA A 122 -20.35 17.96 -8.31
C ALA A 122 -21.63 18.78 -8.02
N GLN A 123 -22.65 18.74 -8.88
CA GLN A 123 -23.88 19.53 -8.70
C GLN A 123 -24.61 19.23 -7.38
N LEU A 124 -24.73 17.96 -6.98
CA LEU A 124 -25.38 17.61 -5.72
C LEU A 124 -24.49 17.99 -4.52
N GLY A 125 -23.19 17.72 -4.61
CA GLY A 125 -22.21 18.06 -3.57
C GLY A 125 -22.18 19.57 -3.27
N THR A 126 -22.10 20.41 -4.30
CA THR A 126 -22.13 21.87 -4.15
C THR A 126 -23.45 22.35 -3.56
N SER A 127 -24.58 21.75 -3.97
CA SER A 127 -25.90 22.13 -3.43
C SER A 127 -26.02 21.81 -1.93
N VAL A 128 -25.50 20.66 -1.48
CA VAL A 128 -25.46 20.32 -0.04
C VAL A 128 -24.53 21.26 0.72
N GLU A 129 -23.40 21.65 0.14
CA GLU A 129 -22.48 22.61 0.75
C GLU A 129 -23.12 24.00 0.91
N CYS A 130 -23.83 24.49 -0.12
CA CYS A 130 -24.62 25.72 -0.05
C CYS A 130 -25.70 25.64 1.04
N LEU A 131 -26.44 24.52 1.12
CA LEU A 131 -27.43 24.31 2.18
C LEU A 131 -26.83 24.39 3.59
N ARG A 132 -25.65 23.80 3.78
CA ARG A 132 -24.96 23.79 5.08
C ARG A 132 -24.45 25.17 5.48
N ARG A 133 -23.98 25.97 4.52
CA ARG A 133 -23.56 27.37 4.74
C ARG A 133 -24.74 28.30 5.01
N GLY A 134 -25.95 27.90 4.61
CA GLY A 134 -27.13 28.76 4.61
C GLY A 134 -27.16 29.58 3.33
N THR A 135 -28.20 29.42 2.51
CA THR A 135 -28.26 30.06 1.21
C THR A 135 -28.70 31.51 1.30
N GLU A 136 -27.90 32.41 0.76
CA GLU A 136 -28.20 33.85 0.73
C GLU A 136 -28.51 34.32 -0.70
N SER A 137 -27.94 33.66 -1.72
CA SER A 137 -28.04 34.10 -3.11
C SER A 137 -29.19 33.44 -3.89
N LEU A 138 -29.82 34.21 -4.79
CA LEU A 138 -30.81 33.69 -5.75
C LEU A 138 -30.23 32.60 -6.67
N VAL A 139 -28.93 32.68 -6.98
CA VAL A 139 -28.25 31.70 -7.82
C VAL A 139 -28.14 30.35 -7.09
N GLU A 140 -27.78 30.37 -5.80
CA GLU A 140 -27.71 29.15 -4.97
C GLU A 140 -29.08 28.49 -4.85
N ARG A 141 -30.14 29.29 -4.68
CA ARG A 141 -31.52 28.79 -4.66
C ARG A 141 -31.91 28.12 -5.97
N ALA A 142 -31.51 28.66 -7.12
CA ALA A 142 -31.74 28.05 -8.41
C ALA A 142 -30.96 26.75 -8.60
N GLN A 143 -29.70 26.70 -8.10
CA GLN A 143 -28.89 25.49 -8.09
C GLN A 143 -29.50 24.39 -7.23
N ILE A 144 -29.98 24.71 -6.02
CA ILE A 144 -30.67 23.75 -5.15
C ILE A 144 -31.92 23.21 -5.84
N ARG A 145 -32.77 24.06 -6.42
CA ARG A 145 -33.97 23.57 -7.15
C ARG A 145 -33.60 22.62 -8.29
N ARG A 146 -32.53 22.93 -9.04
CA ARG A 146 -32.04 22.04 -10.11
C ARG A 146 -31.53 20.72 -9.54
N ALA A 147 -30.75 20.76 -8.47
CA ALA A 147 -30.22 19.59 -7.79
C ALA A 147 -31.33 18.72 -7.19
N THR A 148 -32.39 19.30 -6.60
CA THR A 148 -33.55 18.57 -6.10
C THR A 148 -34.27 17.86 -7.24
N ARG A 149 -34.53 18.53 -8.36
CA ARG A 149 -35.16 17.88 -9.54
C ARG A 149 -34.31 16.73 -10.09
N LEU A 150 -32.99 16.91 -10.13
CA LEU A 150 -32.07 15.84 -10.51
C LEU A 150 -32.18 14.69 -9.51
N ALA A 151 -32.04 14.94 -8.20
CA ALA A 151 -32.09 13.94 -7.16
C ALA A 151 -33.41 13.12 -7.17
N VAL A 152 -34.55 13.78 -7.37
CA VAL A 152 -35.87 13.12 -7.47
C VAL A 152 -35.98 12.25 -8.72
N ALA A 153 -35.37 12.65 -9.83
CA ALA A 153 -35.36 11.86 -11.06
C ALA A 153 -34.43 10.63 -10.98
N LEU A 154 -33.52 10.58 -10.01
CA LEU A 154 -32.57 9.48 -9.88
C LEU A 154 -33.21 8.26 -9.22
N THR A 155 -33.23 7.15 -9.95
CA THR A 155 -33.56 5.87 -9.35
C THR A 155 -32.38 5.40 -8.48
N PRO A 156 -32.59 5.07 -7.19
CA PRO A 156 -31.51 4.67 -6.29
C PRO A 156 -30.67 3.50 -6.82
N ALA A 157 -31.28 2.59 -7.60
CA ALA A 157 -30.62 1.42 -8.16
C ALA A 157 -29.56 1.75 -9.21
N VAL A 158 -29.78 2.80 -9.99
CA VAL A 158 -28.86 3.22 -11.06
C VAL A 158 -27.71 4.04 -10.48
N ALA A 159 -28.01 4.91 -9.51
CA ALA A 159 -27.01 5.81 -8.91
C ALA A 159 -25.96 5.07 -8.07
N THR A 160 -26.33 3.96 -7.41
CA THR A 160 -25.41 3.17 -6.59
C THR A 160 -25.55 1.67 -6.94
N PRO A 161 -24.92 1.23 -8.05
CA PRO A 161 -24.96 -0.17 -8.42
C PRO A 161 -24.29 -1.00 -7.32
N VAL A 162 -24.96 -2.07 -6.91
CA VAL A 162 -24.41 -3.00 -5.92
C VAL A 162 -23.30 -3.78 -6.61
N ARG A 163 -22.04 -3.38 -6.38
CA ARG A 163 -20.88 -4.18 -6.77
C ARG A 163 -20.62 -5.19 -5.67
N ALA A 164 -20.89 -6.46 -5.97
CA ALA A 164 -20.48 -7.54 -5.07
C ALA A 164 -18.95 -7.50 -4.91
N PRO A 165 -18.40 -7.72 -3.70
CA PRO A 165 -16.98 -7.83 -3.49
C PRO A 165 -16.49 -9.18 -4.03
N VAL A 166 -16.38 -9.29 -5.36
CA VAL A 166 -16.11 -10.58 -6.04
C VAL A 166 -14.78 -11.19 -5.57
N GLY A 167 -13.79 -10.36 -5.23
CA GLY A 167 -12.52 -10.81 -4.65
C GLY A 167 -12.73 -11.54 -3.32
N ASP A 168 -13.50 -10.96 -2.40
CA ASP A 168 -13.77 -11.56 -1.08
C ASP A 168 -14.61 -12.83 -1.21
N LEU A 169 -15.58 -12.85 -2.14
CA LEU A 169 -16.37 -14.05 -2.42
C LEU A 169 -15.51 -15.19 -3.00
N ARG A 170 -14.53 -14.87 -3.86
CA ARG A 170 -13.57 -15.86 -4.36
C ARG A 170 -12.65 -16.37 -3.25
N ALA A 171 -12.19 -15.51 -2.36
CA ALA A 171 -11.39 -15.90 -1.20
C ALA A 171 -12.18 -16.83 -0.26
N LEU A 172 -13.45 -16.52 0.02
CA LEU A 172 -14.35 -17.40 0.78
C LEU A 172 -14.54 -18.76 0.10
N ALA A 173 -14.79 -18.78 -1.21
CA ALA A 173 -14.93 -20.02 -1.96
C ALA A 173 -13.64 -20.86 -1.92
N ALA A 174 -12.48 -20.22 -2.09
CA ALA A 174 -11.18 -20.89 -2.01
C ALA A 174 -10.94 -21.48 -0.60
N ALA A 175 -11.21 -20.71 0.46
CA ALA A 175 -11.11 -21.21 1.83
C ALA A 175 -12.03 -22.42 2.08
N GLY A 176 -13.27 -22.37 1.58
CA GLY A 176 -14.21 -23.49 1.67
C GLY A 176 -13.75 -24.74 0.93
N ILE A 177 -13.11 -24.59 -0.24
CA ILE A 177 -12.51 -25.70 -0.98
C ILE A 177 -11.35 -26.32 -0.18
N VAL A 178 -10.41 -25.50 0.31
CA VAL A 178 -9.28 -25.98 1.13
C VAL A 178 -9.78 -26.71 2.36
N TRP A 179 -10.76 -26.15 3.07
CA TRP A 179 -11.38 -26.78 4.22
C TRP A 179 -11.98 -28.15 3.89
N THR A 180 -12.73 -28.23 2.78
CA THR A 180 -13.35 -29.48 2.32
C THR A 180 -12.29 -30.54 2.01
N VAL A 181 -11.17 -30.16 1.39
CA VAL A 181 -10.03 -31.06 1.13
C VAL A 181 -9.40 -31.55 2.43
N VAL A 182 -9.10 -30.65 3.37
CA VAL A 182 -8.51 -31.00 4.67
C VAL A 182 -9.41 -31.95 5.47
N MET A 183 -10.72 -31.66 5.52
CA MET A 183 -11.70 -32.53 6.19
C MET A 183 -11.83 -33.90 5.50
N SER A 184 -11.78 -33.93 4.17
CA SER A 184 -11.81 -35.19 3.41
C SER A 184 -10.57 -36.05 3.68
N LEU A 185 -9.37 -35.46 3.68
CA LEU A 185 -8.12 -36.16 4.02
C LEU A 185 -8.14 -36.69 5.45
N THR A 186 -8.66 -35.89 6.38
CA THR A 186 -8.83 -36.29 7.78
C THR A 186 -9.78 -37.49 7.90
N SER A 187 -10.90 -37.48 7.15
CA SER A 187 -11.88 -38.58 7.17
C SER A 187 -11.33 -39.89 6.61
N LEU A 188 -10.34 -39.82 5.71
CA LEU A 188 -9.65 -40.98 5.13
C LEU A 188 -8.54 -41.52 6.05
N GLY A 189 -8.32 -40.91 7.23
CA GLY A 189 -7.27 -41.32 8.15
C GLY A 189 -5.86 -40.99 7.65
N VAL A 190 -5.73 -40.12 6.64
CA VAL A 190 -4.43 -39.62 6.18
C VAL A 190 -3.86 -38.75 7.29
N LYS A 191 -2.79 -39.22 7.93
CA LYS A 191 -2.02 -38.42 8.89
C LYS A 191 -1.09 -37.49 8.11
N ALA A 192 -1.01 -36.24 8.53
CA ALA A 192 0.02 -35.35 8.05
C ALA A 192 1.41 -35.96 8.34
N PRO A 193 2.39 -35.77 7.45
CA PRO A 193 3.77 -36.12 7.76
C PRO A 193 4.19 -35.40 9.03
N ASP A 194 4.85 -36.13 9.93
CA ASP A 194 5.30 -35.60 11.22
C ASP A 194 6.19 -34.38 10.97
N PRO A 195 5.85 -33.17 11.45
CA PRO A 195 6.65 -31.97 11.21
C PRO A 195 8.09 -32.12 11.74
N ALA A 196 8.32 -33.00 12.72
CA ALA A 196 9.67 -33.32 13.20
C ALA A 196 10.56 -33.93 12.11
N SER A 197 9.98 -34.57 11.08
CA SER A 197 10.74 -35.13 9.95
C SER A 197 11.27 -34.08 8.97
N PHE A 198 10.68 -32.87 8.95
CA PHE A 198 11.16 -31.75 8.14
C PHE A 198 12.22 -30.92 8.85
N TRP A 199 12.29 -31.02 10.18
CA TRP A 199 13.39 -30.46 10.94
C TRP A 199 14.59 -31.40 10.83
N VAL A 200 15.31 -31.32 9.71
CA VAL A 200 16.69 -31.81 9.68
C VAL A 200 17.42 -30.96 10.71
N PRO A 201 17.85 -31.51 11.86
CA PRO A 201 18.65 -30.73 12.79
C PRO A 201 19.80 -30.14 11.97
N PRO A 202 20.17 -28.87 12.22
CA PRO A 202 21.36 -28.32 11.58
C PRO A 202 22.43 -29.37 11.76
N VAL A 203 22.98 -29.87 10.65
CA VAL A 203 24.09 -30.82 10.70
C VAL A 203 25.07 -30.14 11.63
N GLU A 204 25.26 -30.69 12.82
CA GLU A 204 26.37 -30.35 13.69
C GLU A 204 27.56 -30.73 12.84
N ALA A 205 27.99 -29.81 11.97
CA ALA A 205 29.27 -29.85 11.34
C ALA A 205 30.19 -30.07 12.52
N GLU A 206 30.82 -31.25 12.56
CA GLU A 206 31.82 -31.59 13.54
C GLU A 206 32.86 -30.47 13.49
N ALA A 207 32.62 -29.45 14.32
CA ALA A 207 33.46 -28.30 14.49
C ALA A 207 34.59 -28.76 15.39
N GLY A 208 35.42 -29.64 14.82
CA GLY A 208 36.77 -29.85 15.26
C GLY A 208 37.50 -28.51 15.16
N GLY A 209 37.50 -27.78 16.27
CA GLY A 209 38.55 -26.84 16.65
C GLY A 209 38.95 -25.83 15.58
N ARG A 210 38.12 -24.81 15.37
CA ARG A 210 38.65 -23.48 15.04
C ARG A 210 37.72 -22.42 15.63
N VAL A 211 37.94 -22.17 16.91
CA VAL A 211 37.58 -20.91 17.56
C VAL A 211 38.41 -19.84 16.85
N LEU A 212 37.85 -19.26 15.79
CA LEU A 212 38.25 -17.94 15.33
C LEU A 212 37.37 -16.97 16.11
N ASP A 213 38.04 -16.09 16.85
CA ASP A 213 37.47 -15.04 17.70
C ASP A 213 36.44 -14.19 16.93
N ALA A 214 35.18 -14.60 16.96
CA ALA A 214 34.05 -13.88 16.36
C ALA A 214 33.58 -12.69 17.22
N GLU A 215 34.30 -12.36 18.29
CA GLU A 215 34.00 -11.21 19.15
C GLU A 215 34.58 -9.89 18.62
N THR A 216 35.42 -9.91 17.57
CA THR A 216 35.98 -8.69 16.96
C THR A 216 35.36 -8.29 15.60
N ALA A 217 34.43 -9.08 15.05
CA ALA A 217 33.85 -8.79 13.73
C ALA A 217 32.50 -8.05 13.75
N SER A 218 31.83 -7.95 14.91
CA SER A 218 30.54 -7.25 15.02
C SER A 218 30.64 -5.75 15.35
N GLU A 219 31.83 -5.23 15.61
CA GLU A 219 32.04 -3.82 15.99
C GLU A 219 32.39 -2.91 14.80
N ALA A 220 32.56 -3.45 13.58
CA ALA A 220 33.07 -2.72 12.42
C ALA A 220 32.02 -2.33 11.35
N VAL A 221 30.75 -2.72 11.45
CA VAL A 221 29.72 -2.46 10.39
C VAL A 221 28.47 -1.76 10.94
N TYR A 222 28.64 -0.95 11.97
CA TYR A 222 27.82 0.25 12.15
C TYR A 222 28.73 1.44 11.90
N GLY A 223 29.14 1.60 10.64
CA GLY A 223 29.74 2.86 10.21
C GLY A 223 28.77 3.97 10.61
N GLN A 224 29.25 4.91 11.44
CA GLN A 224 28.54 6.18 11.60
C GLN A 224 28.12 6.62 10.21
N PRO A 225 26.85 6.99 9.98
CA PRO A 225 26.46 7.57 8.71
C PRO A 225 27.38 8.76 8.52
N VAL A 226 28.35 8.63 7.60
CA VAL A 226 29.15 9.76 7.17
C VAL A 226 28.10 10.72 6.66
N ALA A 227 27.86 11.78 7.42
CA ALA A 227 26.95 12.83 7.02
C ALA A 227 27.53 13.34 5.71
N ASP A 228 26.98 12.89 4.59
CA ASP A 228 27.35 13.39 3.30
C ASP A 228 26.93 14.86 3.31
N ASP A 229 27.92 15.73 3.50
CA ASP A 229 27.77 17.19 3.59
C ASP A 229 27.19 17.80 2.30
N ASN A 230 27.06 16.98 1.25
CA ASN A 230 26.40 17.29 -0.02
C ASN A 230 24.97 16.77 -0.13
N SER A 231 24.42 16.15 0.92
CA SER A 231 23.01 15.77 0.96
C SER A 231 22.14 17.02 0.80
N PRO A 232 21.11 17.02 -0.08
CA PRO A 232 20.18 18.14 -0.22
C PRO A 232 19.46 18.46 1.10
N LEU A 233 19.32 17.47 1.99
CA LEU A 233 18.85 17.68 3.36
C LEU A 233 19.86 18.44 4.23
N ALA A 234 21.17 18.21 4.06
CA ALA A 234 22.21 18.99 4.75
C ALA A 234 22.25 20.44 4.23
N ALA A 235 22.02 20.68 2.94
CA ALA A 235 21.87 22.03 2.39
C ALA A 235 20.63 22.74 2.95
N VAL A 236 19.50 22.05 3.05
CA VAL A 236 18.27 22.56 3.69
C VAL A 236 18.50 22.80 5.19
N ARG A 237 19.25 21.93 5.88
CA ARG A 237 19.59 22.09 7.30
C ARG A 237 20.55 23.25 7.56
N ARG A 238 21.53 23.49 6.67
CA ARG A 238 22.40 24.68 6.69
C ARG A 238 21.61 25.96 6.43
N LEU A 239 20.62 25.92 5.53
CA LEU A 239 19.66 27.01 5.31
C LEU A 239 18.73 27.26 6.51
N LEU A 240 18.35 26.20 7.23
CA LEU A 240 17.40 26.27 8.36
C LEU A 240 18.05 26.47 9.73
N GLY A 241 19.34 26.18 9.89
CA GLY A 241 20.01 26.39 11.16
C GLY A 241 21.40 25.77 11.21
N GLN A 242 22.42 26.61 11.02
CA GLN A 242 23.69 26.62 11.76
C GLN A 242 24.65 27.58 11.06
N ASP A 243 24.36 28.87 11.09
CA ASP A 243 25.43 29.88 11.17
C ASP A 243 24.80 31.21 11.58
N ASP A 244 24.98 31.49 12.87
CA ASP A 244 25.02 32.78 13.54
C ASP A 244 23.90 33.81 13.33
N GLN A 245 23.43 34.27 14.50
CA GLN A 245 22.44 35.31 14.79
C GLN A 245 22.72 36.71 14.17
N THR A 246 23.60 36.84 13.18
CA THR A 246 24.00 38.15 12.63
C THR A 246 23.68 38.35 11.15
N THR A 247 23.14 37.35 10.45
CA THR A 247 22.70 37.50 9.05
C THR A 247 21.24 37.14 8.86
N ALA A 248 20.35 37.70 9.70
CA ALA A 248 18.95 37.92 9.35
C ALA A 248 18.84 39.00 8.26
N ARG A 249 19.60 38.83 7.17
CA ARG A 249 19.34 39.50 5.92
C ARG A 249 18.07 38.82 5.42
N GLU A 250 16.97 39.56 5.46
CA GLU A 250 15.63 39.14 5.07
C GLU A 250 15.69 38.45 3.70
N LEU A 251 15.93 37.13 3.67
CA LEU A 251 15.51 36.32 2.55
C LEU A 251 14.02 36.54 2.50
N SER A 252 13.59 37.29 1.48
CA SER A 252 12.19 37.65 1.35
C SER A 252 11.38 36.36 1.38
N ALA A 253 10.18 36.37 1.98
CA ALA A 253 9.34 35.16 2.05
C ALA A 253 9.16 34.48 0.66
N ALA A 254 9.31 35.25 -0.42
CA ALA A 254 9.35 34.78 -1.80
C ALA A 254 10.58 33.91 -2.15
N GLU A 255 11.79 34.27 -1.70
CA GLU A 255 13.02 33.50 -1.97
C GLU A 255 13.01 32.16 -1.21
N TYR A 256 12.51 32.15 0.02
CA TYR A 256 12.33 30.92 0.79
C TYR A 256 11.33 29.97 0.12
N ALA A 257 10.17 30.51 -0.33
CA ALA A 257 9.18 29.72 -1.06
C ALA A 257 9.74 29.17 -2.39
N ALA A 258 10.58 29.95 -3.09
CA ALA A 258 11.23 29.49 -4.32
C ALA A 258 12.26 28.38 -4.06
N ALA A 259 13.07 28.49 -3.00
CA ALA A 259 14.03 27.47 -2.60
C ALA A 259 13.33 26.16 -2.19
N LEU A 260 12.21 26.25 -1.47
CA LEU A 260 11.40 25.09 -1.11
C LEU A 260 10.78 24.43 -2.36
N ALA A 261 10.21 25.22 -3.28
CA ALA A 261 9.67 24.68 -4.51
C ALA A 261 10.75 24.01 -5.39
N GLN A 262 11.99 24.50 -5.34
CA GLN A 262 13.12 23.87 -6.04
C GLN A 262 13.53 22.53 -5.39
N SER A 263 13.62 22.47 -4.06
CA SER A 263 13.97 21.23 -3.36
C SER A 263 12.88 20.16 -3.53
N GLU A 264 11.60 20.54 -3.52
CA GLU A 264 10.48 19.63 -3.81
C GLU A 264 10.58 19.02 -5.21
N ARG A 265 10.93 19.83 -6.23
CA ARG A 265 11.13 19.33 -7.60
C ARG A 265 12.32 18.37 -7.69
N GLU A 266 13.42 18.67 -7.00
CA GLU A 266 14.59 17.80 -6.98
C GLU A 266 14.30 16.46 -6.31
N ILE A 267 13.59 16.48 -5.17
CA ILE A 267 13.15 15.26 -4.47
C ILE A 267 12.22 14.44 -5.38
N ALA A 268 11.26 15.10 -6.04
CA ALA A 268 10.34 14.43 -6.95
C ALA A 268 11.05 13.79 -8.15
N GLN A 269 12.05 14.49 -8.73
CA GLN A 269 12.88 13.94 -9.81
C GLN A 269 13.70 12.74 -9.35
N LYS A 270 14.37 12.84 -8.20
CA LYS A 270 15.16 11.73 -7.61
C LYS A 270 14.28 10.52 -7.26
N ALA A 271 13.07 10.76 -6.75
CA ALA A 271 12.11 9.69 -6.45
C ALA A 271 11.63 8.98 -7.72
N ALA A 272 11.34 9.74 -8.79
CA ALA A 272 10.98 9.17 -10.08
C ALA A 272 12.12 8.35 -10.69
N GLU A 273 13.37 8.77 -10.52
CA GLU A 273 14.56 8.01 -10.92
C GLU A 273 14.70 6.72 -10.11
N SER A 274 14.56 6.76 -8.77
CA SER A 274 14.57 5.56 -7.93
C SER A 274 13.52 4.54 -8.36
N ALA A 275 12.29 4.99 -8.60
CA ALA A 275 11.20 4.10 -9.01
C ALA A 275 11.50 3.41 -10.34
N ARG A 276 12.19 4.08 -11.27
CA ARG A 276 12.66 3.46 -12.52
C ARG A 276 13.76 2.44 -12.29
N GLN A 277 14.69 2.70 -11.37
CA GLN A 277 15.75 1.77 -10.98
C GLN A 277 15.19 0.52 -10.29
N GLU A 278 14.23 0.68 -9.38
CA GLU A 278 13.53 -0.45 -8.74
C GLU A 278 12.75 -1.29 -9.78
N ALA A 279 12.05 -0.64 -10.71
CA ALA A 279 11.38 -1.33 -11.81
C ALA A 279 12.37 -2.11 -12.68
N ALA A 280 13.53 -1.53 -12.99
CA ALA A 280 14.60 -2.20 -13.73
C ALA A 280 15.10 -3.47 -13.03
N LEU A 281 15.38 -3.39 -11.72
CA LEU A 281 15.79 -4.56 -10.93
C LEU A 281 14.68 -5.61 -10.82
N GLY A 282 13.42 -5.18 -10.69
CA GLY A 282 12.26 -6.06 -10.68
C GLY A 282 12.10 -6.86 -11.98
N GLU A 283 12.28 -6.21 -13.13
CA GLU A 283 12.24 -6.88 -14.44
C GLU A 283 13.39 -7.89 -14.61
N LEU A 284 14.61 -7.54 -14.18
CA LEU A 284 15.73 -8.47 -14.18
C LEU A 284 15.46 -9.70 -13.28
N GLY A 285 14.92 -9.47 -12.08
CA GLY A 285 14.52 -10.55 -11.18
C GLY A 285 13.42 -11.45 -11.77
N ALA A 286 12.41 -10.86 -12.42
CA ALA A 286 11.34 -11.60 -13.10
C ALA A 286 11.87 -12.48 -14.24
N ALA A 287 12.80 -11.97 -15.05
CA ALA A 287 13.46 -12.75 -16.10
C ALA A 287 14.26 -13.94 -15.52
N LEU A 288 14.96 -13.72 -14.39
CA LEU A 288 15.70 -14.79 -13.72
C LEU A 288 14.79 -15.82 -13.03
N ALA A 289 13.56 -15.46 -12.64
CA ALA A 289 12.62 -16.37 -11.98
C ALA A 289 12.12 -17.51 -12.90
N ASP A 290 12.13 -17.29 -14.22
CA ASP A 290 11.68 -18.26 -15.23
C ASP A 290 12.57 -19.52 -15.28
N LEU A 291 13.82 -19.44 -14.81
CA LEU A 291 14.78 -20.52 -14.84
C LEU A 291 14.95 -21.10 -13.45
N GLY A 292 14.81 -22.43 -13.32
CA GLY A 292 14.95 -23.11 -12.03
C GLY A 292 16.30 -22.85 -11.34
N VAL A 293 17.38 -22.67 -12.11
CA VAL A 293 18.74 -22.47 -11.61
C VAL A 293 18.99 -21.08 -11.01
N SER A 294 18.22 -20.07 -11.42
CA SER A 294 18.35 -18.68 -10.96
C SER A 294 17.19 -18.25 -10.07
N ARG A 295 16.33 -19.18 -9.66
CA ARG A 295 15.17 -18.89 -8.79
C ARG A 295 15.60 -18.29 -7.46
N GLU A 296 16.69 -18.77 -6.86
CA GLU A 296 17.18 -18.22 -5.60
C GLU A 296 17.69 -16.77 -5.74
N VAL A 297 18.35 -16.45 -6.87
CA VAL A 297 18.73 -15.07 -7.20
C VAL A 297 17.48 -14.19 -7.32
N ALA A 298 16.47 -14.66 -8.07
CA ALA A 298 15.22 -13.94 -8.27
C ALA A 298 14.44 -13.72 -6.96
N ASP A 299 14.37 -14.73 -6.09
CA ASP A 299 13.71 -14.63 -4.79
C ASP A 299 14.40 -13.61 -3.88
N ARG A 300 15.74 -13.58 -3.87
CA ARG A 300 16.51 -12.55 -3.13
C ARG A 300 16.25 -11.15 -3.68
N MET A 301 16.24 -10.98 -5.00
CA MET A 301 15.87 -9.71 -5.63
C MET A 301 14.44 -9.28 -5.27
N ALA A 302 13.49 -10.20 -5.26
CA ALA A 302 12.10 -9.94 -4.89
C ALA A 302 11.93 -9.54 -3.42
N ARG A 303 12.82 -10.01 -2.53
CA ARG A 303 12.87 -9.59 -1.11
C ARG A 303 13.59 -8.26 -0.89
N GLY A 304 14.25 -7.71 -1.91
CA GLY A 304 15.10 -6.52 -1.80
C GLY A 304 16.52 -6.82 -1.31
N ASP A 305 16.92 -8.09 -1.21
CA ASP A 305 18.25 -8.53 -0.78
C ASP A 305 19.25 -8.50 -1.95
N TYR A 306 19.40 -7.33 -2.59
CA TYR A 306 20.13 -7.22 -3.85
C TYR A 306 21.64 -7.50 -3.74
N GLN A 307 22.25 -7.25 -2.57
CA GLN A 307 23.66 -7.58 -2.31
C GLN A 307 23.88 -9.09 -2.41
N SER A 308 23.08 -9.86 -1.68
CA SER A 308 23.12 -11.33 -1.68
C SER A 308 22.67 -11.90 -3.03
N ALA A 309 21.80 -11.21 -3.76
CA ALA A 309 21.44 -11.58 -5.13
C ALA A 309 22.61 -11.40 -6.11
N ALA A 310 23.39 -10.32 -5.98
CA ALA A 310 24.55 -10.07 -6.83
C ALA A 310 25.68 -11.10 -6.60
N GLU A 311 25.91 -11.47 -5.35
CA GLU A 311 26.87 -12.52 -4.99
C GLU A 311 26.45 -13.90 -5.54
N GLU A 312 25.18 -14.24 -5.40
CA GLU A 312 24.61 -15.50 -5.91
C GLU A 312 24.64 -15.55 -7.44
N LEU A 313 24.27 -14.44 -8.09
CA LEU A 313 24.35 -14.31 -9.54
C LEU A 313 25.79 -14.48 -10.02
N ARG A 314 26.76 -13.90 -9.31
CA ARG A 314 28.18 -14.09 -9.62
C ARG A 314 28.58 -15.56 -9.51
N SER A 315 28.20 -16.25 -8.43
CA SER A 315 28.50 -17.68 -8.24
C SER A 315 27.89 -18.51 -9.37
N LEU A 316 26.61 -18.28 -9.69
CA LEU A 316 25.90 -18.96 -10.76
C LEU A 316 26.57 -18.74 -12.13
N LEU A 317 27.06 -17.53 -12.39
CA LEU A 317 27.77 -17.16 -13.61
C LEU A 317 29.17 -17.81 -13.69
N GLN A 318 29.88 -17.93 -12.56
CA GLN A 318 31.16 -18.65 -12.49
C GLN A 318 30.97 -20.17 -12.67
N GLU A 319 29.89 -20.72 -12.12
CA GLU A 319 29.51 -22.12 -12.27
C GLU A 319 28.87 -22.41 -13.63
N SER A 320 28.66 -21.41 -14.49
CA SER A 320 28.03 -21.57 -15.80
C SER A 320 28.77 -22.55 -16.72
N GLY A 321 30.08 -22.74 -16.50
CA GLY A 321 30.90 -23.75 -17.15
C GLY A 321 30.45 -25.20 -16.86
N ASN A 322 29.85 -25.43 -15.68
CA ASN A 322 29.33 -26.73 -15.23
C ASN A 322 27.85 -26.93 -15.62
N LEU A 323 27.16 -25.89 -16.07
CA LEU A 323 25.78 -26.00 -16.57
C LEU A 323 25.75 -26.73 -17.91
N SER A 324 24.66 -27.48 -18.15
CA SER A 324 24.44 -28.09 -19.46
C SER A 324 24.35 -27.02 -20.56
N PRO A 325 24.70 -27.34 -21.82
CA PRO A 325 24.60 -26.40 -22.94
C PRO A 325 23.21 -25.76 -23.08
N GLU A 326 22.16 -26.53 -22.80
CA GLU A 326 20.76 -26.07 -22.83
C GLU A 326 20.49 -25.06 -21.72
N ALA A 327 20.93 -25.35 -20.48
CA ALA A 327 20.75 -24.46 -19.34
C ALA A 327 21.51 -23.14 -19.52
N ARG A 328 22.73 -23.20 -20.07
CA ARG A 328 23.54 -22.02 -20.39
C ARG A 328 22.88 -21.15 -21.46
N THR A 329 22.34 -21.77 -22.52
CA THR A 329 21.60 -21.07 -23.58
C THR A 329 20.34 -20.41 -23.04
N ALA A 330 19.58 -21.12 -22.19
CA ALA A 330 18.37 -20.58 -21.57
C ALA A 330 18.67 -19.39 -20.64
N LEU A 331 19.76 -19.45 -19.86
CA LEU A 331 20.23 -18.34 -19.03
C LEU A 331 20.64 -17.13 -19.88
N ALA A 332 21.41 -17.35 -20.95
CA ALA A 332 21.78 -16.30 -21.89
C ALA A 332 20.56 -15.64 -22.55
N ASP A 333 19.56 -16.42 -22.96
CA ASP A 333 18.33 -15.91 -23.56
C ASP A 333 17.49 -15.10 -22.57
N SER A 334 17.47 -15.51 -21.30
CA SER A 334 16.81 -14.74 -20.25
C SER A 334 17.52 -13.40 -20.00
N LEU A 335 18.85 -13.40 -19.86
CA LEU A 335 19.63 -12.17 -19.69
C LEU A 335 19.50 -11.24 -20.91
N ALA A 336 19.50 -11.77 -22.14
CA ALA A 336 19.28 -10.97 -23.35
C ALA A 336 17.86 -10.38 -23.43
N ARG A 337 16.83 -11.08 -22.90
CA ARG A 337 15.48 -10.53 -22.78
C ARG A 337 15.44 -9.39 -21.75
N ALA A 338 16.02 -9.61 -20.57
CA ALA A 338 16.12 -8.60 -19.52
C ALA A 338 16.87 -7.34 -20.01
N ALA A 339 17.98 -7.50 -20.71
CA ALA A 339 18.76 -6.39 -21.27
C ALA A 339 17.92 -5.47 -22.18
N ARG A 340 17.07 -6.04 -23.05
CA ARG A 340 16.16 -5.26 -23.91
C ARG A 340 15.10 -4.49 -23.14
N GLN A 341 14.61 -5.04 -22.03
CA GLN A 341 13.66 -4.35 -21.16
C GLN A 341 14.36 -3.23 -20.37
N LEU A 342 15.61 -3.47 -19.96
CA LEU A 342 16.44 -2.53 -19.22
C LEU A 342 16.91 -1.33 -20.06
N GLU A 343 17.02 -1.45 -21.39
CA GLU A 343 17.55 -0.39 -22.27
C GLU A 343 16.87 0.98 -22.08
N GLN A 344 15.57 0.99 -21.77
CA GLN A 344 14.80 2.22 -21.53
C GLN A 344 14.93 2.76 -20.10
N LEU A 345 15.31 1.92 -19.15
CA LEU A 345 15.31 2.22 -17.71
C LEU A 345 16.74 2.51 -17.20
N ASP A 346 17.69 1.66 -17.57
CA ASP A 346 19.10 1.75 -17.20
C ASP A 346 20.01 1.19 -18.33
N PRO A 347 20.51 2.05 -19.23
CA PRO A 347 21.28 1.60 -20.40
C PRO A 347 22.64 0.99 -20.03
N ASP A 348 23.26 1.39 -18.90
CA ASP A 348 24.54 0.80 -18.46
C ASP A 348 24.32 -0.64 -17.98
N LEU A 349 23.30 -0.87 -17.15
CA LEU A 349 22.96 -2.21 -16.69
C LEU A 349 22.54 -3.10 -17.87
N ALA A 350 21.74 -2.57 -18.80
CA ALA A 350 21.35 -3.26 -20.03
C ALA A 350 22.56 -3.73 -20.85
N GLN A 351 23.56 -2.87 -21.05
CA GLN A 351 24.78 -3.19 -21.80
C GLN A 351 25.58 -4.31 -21.12
N ARG A 352 25.71 -4.27 -19.79
CA ARG A 352 26.42 -5.30 -19.02
C ARG A 352 25.67 -6.64 -19.02
N THR A 353 24.35 -6.60 -18.87
CA THR A 353 23.49 -7.80 -18.95
C THR A 353 23.56 -8.43 -20.35
N ASP A 354 23.53 -7.63 -21.42
CA ASP A 354 23.68 -8.12 -22.80
C ASP A 354 25.08 -8.70 -23.07
N SER A 355 26.12 -8.08 -22.54
CA SER A 355 27.50 -8.57 -22.66
C SER A 355 27.66 -9.93 -21.98
N ALA A 356 27.11 -10.09 -20.77
CA ALA A 356 27.08 -11.37 -20.07
C ALA A 356 26.27 -12.44 -20.83
N ALA A 357 25.13 -12.07 -21.41
CA ALA A 357 24.34 -12.96 -22.25
C ALA A 357 25.12 -13.45 -23.49
N ARG A 358 25.85 -12.56 -24.16
CA ARG A 358 26.68 -12.91 -25.32
C ARG A 358 27.85 -13.81 -24.93
N ALA A 359 28.53 -13.51 -23.83
CA ALA A 359 29.65 -14.31 -23.34
C ALA A 359 29.21 -15.72 -22.91
N LEU A 360 28.03 -15.88 -22.29
CA LEU A 360 27.46 -17.20 -21.99
C LEU A 360 27.17 -18.06 -23.24
N ARG A 361 26.87 -17.43 -24.39
CA ARG A 361 26.67 -18.15 -25.66
C ARG A 361 27.98 -18.52 -26.35
N SER A 362 29.08 -17.88 -25.98
CA SER A 362 30.39 -18.15 -26.57
C SER A 362 30.90 -19.53 -26.11
N GLU A 363 31.60 -20.25 -26.99
CA GLU A 363 32.20 -21.55 -26.65
C GLU A 363 33.29 -21.40 -25.57
N GLU A 364 33.94 -20.23 -25.49
CA GLU A 364 34.93 -19.88 -24.46
C GLU A 364 34.30 -19.73 -23.06
N GLY A 365 32.98 -19.61 -22.98
CA GLY A 365 32.24 -19.40 -21.75
C GLY A 365 32.29 -17.95 -21.26
N LEU A 366 31.73 -17.73 -20.08
CA LEU A 366 31.71 -16.41 -19.45
C LEU A 366 33.06 -16.17 -18.76
N SER A 367 33.71 -15.03 -19.04
CA SER A 367 34.92 -14.67 -18.31
C SER A 367 34.59 -14.23 -16.88
N ASP A 368 35.49 -14.48 -15.92
CA ASP A 368 35.35 -14.00 -14.54
C ASP A 368 35.18 -12.47 -14.48
N ALA A 369 35.81 -11.76 -15.42
CA ALA A 369 35.71 -10.31 -15.53
C ALA A 369 34.29 -9.85 -15.89
N ASP A 370 33.62 -10.53 -16.84
CA ASP A 370 32.25 -10.19 -17.25
C ASP A 370 31.24 -10.53 -16.13
N ALA A 371 31.43 -11.67 -15.46
CA ALA A 371 30.63 -12.05 -14.30
C ALA A 371 30.73 -11.01 -13.18
N MET A 372 31.96 -10.58 -12.88
CA MET A 372 32.23 -9.57 -11.86
C MET A 372 31.67 -8.21 -12.26
N ALA A 373 31.82 -7.80 -13.52
CA ALA A 373 31.33 -6.51 -14.01
C ALA A 373 29.80 -6.38 -13.94
N LEU A 374 29.06 -7.46 -14.15
CA LEU A 374 27.60 -7.49 -13.99
C LEU A 374 27.21 -7.48 -12.51
N ALA A 375 27.85 -8.31 -11.68
CA ALA A 375 27.57 -8.37 -10.25
C ALA A 375 27.89 -7.04 -9.54
N GLU A 376 28.98 -6.39 -9.90
CA GLU A 376 29.37 -5.09 -9.35
C GLU A 376 28.38 -4.00 -9.76
N ALA A 377 27.94 -3.97 -11.02
CA ALA A 377 26.93 -3.00 -11.46
C ALA A 377 25.59 -3.19 -10.72
N LEU A 378 25.18 -4.45 -10.51
CA LEU A 378 24.01 -4.77 -9.72
C LEU A 378 24.17 -4.33 -8.25
N GLY A 379 25.32 -4.61 -7.63
CA GLY A 379 25.63 -4.22 -6.26
C GLY A 379 25.75 -2.71 -6.06
N GLN A 380 26.34 -1.98 -7.01
CA GLN A 380 26.40 -0.52 -6.97
C GLN A 380 25.01 0.12 -7.03
N ARG A 381 24.13 -0.40 -7.90
CA ARG A 381 22.72 0.05 -7.98
C ARG A 381 21.93 -0.29 -6.72
N ALA A 382 22.12 -1.48 -6.19
CA ALA A 382 21.55 -1.90 -4.92
C ALA A 382 21.93 -0.97 -3.76
N GLY A 383 23.22 -0.65 -3.63
CA GLY A 383 23.72 0.26 -2.60
C GLY A 383 23.09 1.65 -2.68
N GLN A 384 22.92 2.18 -3.90
CA GLN A 384 22.24 3.46 -4.13
C GLN A 384 20.77 3.44 -3.68
N LEU A 385 20.06 2.31 -3.84
CA LEU A 385 18.68 2.15 -3.38
C LEU A 385 18.58 1.99 -1.87
N ALA A 386 19.47 1.19 -1.26
CA ALA A 386 19.49 0.96 0.19
C ALA A 386 19.67 2.27 0.97
N SER A 387 20.66 3.10 0.58
CA SER A 387 20.89 4.40 1.22
C SER A 387 19.70 5.36 1.10
N ARG A 388 18.82 5.18 0.10
CA ARG A 388 17.61 6.01 -0.09
C ARG A 388 16.42 5.50 0.73
N SER A 389 16.25 4.18 0.87
CA SER A 389 15.26 3.60 1.78
C SER A 389 15.47 4.11 3.21
N ASP A 390 16.74 4.14 3.66
CA ASP A 390 17.10 4.67 4.97
C ASP A 390 16.79 6.16 5.10
N LEU A 391 17.03 6.95 4.04
CA LEU A 391 16.72 8.38 4.01
C LEU A 391 15.21 8.65 4.06
N GLY A 392 14.40 7.85 3.36
CA GLY A 392 12.94 7.91 3.41
C GLY A 392 12.41 7.62 4.82
N GLN A 393 12.88 6.54 5.46
CA GLN A 393 12.50 6.20 6.82
C GLN A 393 12.89 7.28 7.83
N ASN A 394 14.06 7.90 7.64
CA ASN A 394 14.52 8.99 8.51
C ASN A 394 13.71 10.28 8.31
N LEU A 395 13.29 10.59 7.08
CA LEU A 395 12.38 11.71 6.78
C LEU A 395 10.99 11.50 7.38
N ASP A 396 10.45 10.29 7.28
CA ASP A 396 9.14 9.98 7.85
C ASP A 396 9.17 10.02 9.38
N ARG A 397 10.26 9.55 10.01
CA ARG A 397 10.48 9.73 11.46
C ARG A 397 10.60 11.21 11.84
N ALA A 398 11.33 12.01 11.06
CA ALA A 398 11.48 13.45 11.32
C ALA A 398 10.12 14.16 11.24
N ARG A 399 9.32 13.90 10.19
CA ARG A 399 7.97 14.46 10.05
C ARG A 399 7.04 14.03 11.19
N ALA A 400 7.09 12.75 11.58
CA ALA A 400 6.32 12.24 12.70
C ALA A 400 6.71 12.92 14.03
N SER A 401 8.00 13.24 14.22
CA SER A 401 8.47 13.96 15.41
C SER A 401 8.06 15.43 15.45
N GLU A 402 8.05 16.12 14.30
CA GLU A 402 7.56 17.51 14.21
C GLU A 402 6.05 17.61 14.47
N GLN A 403 5.29 16.62 13.98
CA GLN A 403 3.84 16.55 14.18
C GLN A 403 3.47 16.15 15.62
N GLY A 404 4.32 15.36 16.29
CA GLY A 404 4.15 15.01 17.71
C GLY A 404 4.48 16.13 18.70
N ASP A 405 5.50 16.95 18.42
CA ASP A 405 5.89 18.06 19.32
C ASP A 405 4.94 19.26 19.26
N SER A 406 4.26 19.44 18.13
CA SER A 406 3.23 20.47 17.96
C SER A 406 1.95 20.16 18.76
N ASP A 407 1.55 18.89 18.89
CA ASP A 407 0.45 18.48 19.77
C ASP A 407 0.84 18.49 21.26
N GLY A 408 2.11 18.21 21.59
CA GLY A 408 2.60 18.17 22.97
C GLY A 408 2.71 19.54 23.66
N LYS A 409 3.04 20.61 22.92
CA LYS A 409 3.14 21.98 23.46
C LYS A 409 1.79 22.68 23.62
N GLY A 410 0.78 22.32 22.82
CA GLY A 410 -0.57 22.85 22.95
C GLY A 410 -1.27 22.44 24.26
N ASN A 411 -0.99 21.24 24.76
CA ASN A 411 -1.67 20.70 25.95
C ASN A 411 -1.05 21.14 27.29
N ARG A 412 0.19 21.63 27.32
CA ARG A 412 0.85 22.07 28.58
C ARG A 412 0.46 23.47 29.04
N LEU A 413 -0.11 24.30 28.16
CA LEU A 413 -0.56 25.66 28.52
C LEU A 413 -1.97 25.70 29.11
N ALA A 414 -2.72 24.60 29.10
CA ALA A 414 -4.09 24.53 29.63
C ALA A 414 -4.21 23.96 31.06
N GLY A 415 -3.11 23.51 31.67
CA GLY A 415 -3.13 22.77 32.95
C GLY A 415 -2.44 23.45 34.15
N SER A 416 -2.04 24.72 34.05
CA SER A 416 -1.33 25.45 35.12
C SER A 416 -2.17 26.63 35.63
N GLY A 417 -3.32 26.33 36.21
CA GLY A 417 -4.15 27.31 36.91
C GLY A 417 -4.94 26.64 38.02
N ASP A 418 -4.29 26.43 39.16
CA ASP A 418 -4.90 26.24 40.49
C ASP A 418 -4.06 27.01 41.52
#